data_AF-A0A2M7GE07-F1
#
_entry.id   AF-A0A2M7GE07-F1
#
_cell.length_a   1.000
_cell.length_b   1.000
_cell.length_c   1.000
_cell.angle_alpha   90.00
_cell.angle_beta   90.00
_cell.angle_gamma   90.00
#
_symmetry.space_group_name_H-M   'P 1'
#
loop_
_entity.id
_entity.type
_entity.pdbx_description
1 polymer ?
#
loop_
_entity_poly.entity_id
_entity_poly.type
_entity_poly.pdbx_seq_one_letter_code
_entity_poly.pdbx_strand_id
1 'polypeptide(L)'
;MEWLNTILTIILGLLLRIGIPLAVTAGIIYLLHRLDQRWQEEASSAPLAAPGGKPCWEVKECPEARHKACPAAAQPGVPCWQFFRSKSGVLREDCLNCEVFRQASVPVFI
;
A
#
# COMPACT_ATOMS: atom_id res chain seq x y z
N MET A 1 -18.84 -32.50 49.37
CA MET A 1 -17.74 -31.52 49.18
C MET A 1 -16.89 -31.87 47.97
N GLU A 2 -16.58 -33.15 47.70
CA GLU A 2 -15.76 -33.56 46.54
C GLU A 2 -16.33 -33.15 45.17
N TRP A 3 -17.64 -33.29 44.96
CA TRP A 3 -18.27 -32.89 43.69
C TRP A 3 -18.15 -31.39 43.37
N LEU A 4 -18.10 -30.55 44.41
CA LEU A 4 -17.89 -29.10 44.24
C LEU A 4 -16.49 -28.82 43.69
N ASN A 5 -15.48 -29.53 44.21
CA ASN A 5 -14.09 -29.44 43.72
C ASN A 5 -13.96 -29.98 42.29
N THR A 6 -14.68 -31.06 41.95
CA THR A 6 -14.72 -31.58 40.59
C THR A 6 -15.33 -30.58 39.61
N ILE A 7 -16.44 -29.94 39.97
CA ILE A 7 -17.03 -28.88 39.14
C ILE A 7 -16.07 -27.70 39.00
N LEU A 8 -15.46 -27.26 40.09
CA LEU A 8 -14.52 -26.14 40.10
C LEU A 8 -13.34 -26.39 39.15
N THR A 9 -12.76 -27.59 39.19
CA THR A 9 -11.62 -27.96 38.34
C THR A 9 -12.00 -28.06 36.86
N ILE A 10 -13.19 -28.57 36.53
CA ILE A 10 -13.69 -28.60 35.15
C ILE A 10 -13.89 -27.18 34.62
N ILE A 11 -14.55 -26.31 35.39
CA ILE A 11 -14.78 -24.91 35.00
C ILE A 11 -13.45 -24.18 34.84
N LEU A 12 -12.51 -24.36 35.76
CA LEU A 12 -11.19 -23.74 35.69
C LEU A 12 -10.43 -24.20 34.44
N GLY A 13 -10.44 -25.50 34.15
CA GLY A 13 -9.82 -26.06 32.95
C GLY A 13 -10.45 -25.53 31.65
N LEU A 14 -11.78 -25.36 31.64
CA LEU A 14 -12.51 -24.79 30.50
C LEU A 14 -12.16 -23.32 30.29
N LEU A 15 -12.19 -22.51 31.35
CA LEU A 15 -11.81 -21.10 31.31
C LEU A 15 -10.36 -20.91 30.91
N LEU A 16 -9.46 -21.78 31.37
CA LEU A 16 -8.06 -21.72 30.96
C LEU A 16 -7.90 -22.00 29.46
N ARG A 17 -8.60 -23.01 28.94
CA ARG A 17 -8.53 -23.41 27.52
C ARG A 17 -9.24 -22.46 26.57
N ILE A 18 -10.29 -21.74 27.00
CA ILE A 18 -11.02 -20.80 26.15
C ILE A 18 -10.51 -19.37 26.37
N GLY A 19 -10.28 -19.00 27.62
CA GLY A 19 -9.82 -17.68 28.02
C GLY A 19 -8.42 -17.37 27.49
N ILE A 20 -7.48 -18.32 27.56
CA ILE A 20 -6.12 -18.08 27.03
C ILE A 20 -6.13 -17.81 25.51
N PRO A 21 -6.73 -18.65 24.65
CA PRO A 21 -6.79 -18.37 23.21
C PRO A 21 -7.48 -17.04 22.87
N LEU A 22 -8.57 -16.70 23.55
CA LEU A 22 -9.26 -15.43 23.34
C LEU A 22 -8.40 -14.25 23.76
N ALA A 23 -7.75 -14.32 24.92
CA ALA A 23 -6.86 -13.27 25.42
C ALA A 23 -5.66 -13.07 24.49
N VAL A 24 -5.06 -14.15 24.01
CA VAL A 24 -3.96 -14.10 23.03
C VAL A 24 -4.41 -13.46 21.73
N THR A 25 -5.55 -13.89 21.18
CA THR A 25 -6.08 -13.35 19.93
C THR A 25 -6.41 -11.86 20.06
N ALA A 26 -7.08 -11.47 21.14
CA ALA A 26 -7.37 -10.06 21.43
C ALA A 26 -6.09 -9.22 21.59
N GLY A 27 -5.07 -9.78 22.26
CA GLY A 27 -3.76 -9.15 22.40
C GLY A 27 -3.07 -8.93 21.05
N ILE A 28 -3.07 -9.93 20.16
CA ILE A 28 -2.50 -9.80 18.82
C ILE A 28 -3.23 -8.73 18.02
N ILE A 29 -4.57 -8.74 18.01
CA ILE A 29 -5.38 -7.73 17.32
C ILE A 29 -5.04 -6.33 17.81
N TYR A 30 -4.97 -6.14 19.14
CA TYR A 30 -4.61 -4.86 19.74
C TYR A 30 -3.22 -4.38 19.32
N LEU A 31 -2.22 -5.27 19.33
CA LEU A 31 -0.86 -4.94 18.91
C LEU A 31 -0.78 -4.56 17.44
N LEU A 32 -1.43 -5.33 16.56
CA LEU A 32 -1.46 -5.04 15.12
C LEU A 32 -2.16 -3.71 14.85
N HIS A 33 -3.29 -3.45 15.49
CA HIS A 33 -4.02 -2.19 15.32
C HIS A 33 -3.19 -0.99 15.77
N ARG A 34 -2.43 -1.13 16.87
CA ARG A 34 -1.53 -0.07 17.34
C ARG A 34 -0.39 0.21 16.36
N LEU A 35 0.18 -0.84 15.74
CA LEU A 35 1.22 -0.69 14.73
C LEU A 35 0.65 -0.02 13.47
N ASP A 36 -0.54 -0.44 13.05
CA ASP A 36 -1.22 0.07 11.87
C ASP A 36 -1.51 1.57 12.01
N GLN A 37 -2.03 2.02 13.16
CA GLN A 37 -2.26 3.44 13.44
C GLN A 37 -0.99 4.28 13.27
N ARG A 38 0.15 3.77 13.77
CA ARG A 38 1.43 4.47 13.64
C ARG A 38 1.85 4.62 12.18
N TRP A 39 1.66 3.58 11.37
CA TRP A 39 1.97 3.64 9.94
C TRP A 39 1.01 4.52 9.14
N GLN A 40 -0.26 4.62 9.54
CA GLN A 40 -1.22 5.53 8.91
C GLN A 40 -0.83 7.01 9.17
N GLU A 41 -0.35 7.33 10.37
CA GLU A 41 0.18 8.66 10.69
C GLU A 41 1.44 8.99 9.84
N GLU A 42 2.34 8.02 9.68
CA GLU A 42 3.51 8.16 8.82
C GLU A 42 3.12 8.31 7.33
N ALA A 43 2.10 7.58 6.85
CA ALA A 43 1.64 7.65 5.47
C ALA A 43 0.87 8.94 5.14
N SER A 44 0.11 9.48 6.10
CA SER A 44 -0.62 10.75 5.94
C SER A 44 0.30 11.98 5.99
N SER A 45 1.39 11.89 6.75
CA SER A 45 2.43 12.93 6.82
C SER A 45 3.49 12.79 5.73
N ALA A 46 3.63 11.60 5.14
CA ALA A 46 4.39 11.43 3.92
C ALA A 46 3.81 12.37 2.85
N PRO A 47 4.66 13.13 2.12
CA PRO A 47 4.18 13.91 1.01
C PRO A 47 3.36 12.99 0.11
N LEU A 48 2.11 13.36 -0.17
CA LEU A 48 1.38 12.87 -1.34
C LEU A 48 2.31 13.18 -2.50
N ALA A 49 3.13 12.21 -2.89
CA ALA A 49 4.14 12.43 -3.89
C ALA A 49 3.36 12.82 -5.13
N ALA A 50 3.49 14.11 -5.47
CA ALA A 50 2.71 14.75 -6.48
C ALA A 50 2.81 13.92 -7.77
N PRO A 51 1.78 13.94 -8.63
CA PRO A 51 1.95 13.52 -10.01
C PRO A 51 2.89 14.53 -10.68
N GLY A 52 4.19 14.41 -10.42
CA GLY A 52 5.10 15.55 -10.56
C GLY A 52 6.56 15.17 -10.43
N GLY A 53 6.91 13.91 -10.72
CA GLY A 53 8.24 13.65 -11.26
C GLY A 53 8.41 14.45 -12.55
N LYS A 54 9.64 14.90 -12.84
CA LYS A 54 9.93 15.63 -14.08
C LYS A 54 9.29 14.92 -15.27
N PRO A 55 8.62 15.66 -16.17
CA PRO A 55 7.95 15.03 -17.29
C PRO A 55 8.95 14.25 -18.14
N CYS A 56 8.50 13.14 -18.74
CA CYS A 56 9.42 12.21 -19.39
C CYS A 56 10.20 12.82 -20.56
N TRP A 57 9.70 13.88 -21.19
CA TRP A 57 10.41 14.57 -22.26
C TRP A 57 11.62 15.36 -21.77
N GLU A 58 11.61 15.81 -20.51
CA GLU A 58 12.75 16.46 -19.86
C GLU A 58 13.81 15.43 -19.46
N VAL A 59 13.37 14.27 -18.94
CA VAL A 59 14.28 13.17 -18.54
C VAL A 59 14.87 12.42 -19.73
N LYS A 60 14.11 12.24 -20.81
CA LYS A 60 14.58 11.56 -22.04
C LYS A 60 15.11 12.52 -23.10
N GLU A 61 15.20 13.82 -22.79
CA GLU A 61 15.65 14.87 -23.72
C GLU A 61 14.99 14.76 -25.11
N CYS A 62 13.66 14.62 -25.12
CA CYS A 62 12.93 14.39 -26.36
C CYS A 62 12.94 15.65 -27.25
N PRO A 63 13.25 15.54 -28.56
CA PRO A 63 13.18 16.67 -29.47
C PRO A 63 11.74 17.19 -29.62
N GLU A 64 11.58 18.51 -29.86
CA GLU A 64 10.26 19.17 -29.90
C GLU A 64 9.25 18.51 -30.86
N ALA A 65 9.71 17.98 -31.99
CA ALA A 65 8.87 17.27 -32.94
C ALA A 65 8.20 16.03 -32.31
N ARG A 66 8.92 15.31 -31.44
CA ARG A 66 8.42 14.13 -30.72
C ARG A 66 7.58 14.53 -29.50
N HIS A 67 7.90 15.67 -28.88
CA HIS A 67 7.11 16.24 -27.79
C HIS A 67 5.69 16.62 -28.25
N LYS A 68 5.56 17.34 -29.38
CA LYS A 68 4.25 17.72 -29.94
C LYS A 68 3.39 16.53 -30.37
N ALA A 69 4.01 15.43 -30.76
CA ALA A 69 3.32 14.20 -31.14
C ALA A 69 2.98 13.27 -29.96
N CYS A 70 3.40 13.60 -28.74
CA CYS A 70 3.27 12.71 -27.58
C CYS A 70 1.92 12.92 -26.87
N PRO A 71 1.07 11.88 -26.70
CA PRO A 71 -0.20 12.01 -25.98
C PRO A 71 -0.02 12.34 -24.50
N ALA A 72 1.10 11.92 -23.89
CA ALA A 72 1.42 12.25 -22.50
C ALA A 72 1.78 13.73 -22.29
N ALA A 73 2.26 14.42 -23.33
CA ALA A 73 2.55 15.85 -23.25
C ALA A 73 1.29 16.72 -23.24
N ALA A 74 0.21 16.22 -23.85
CA ALA A 74 -1.07 16.92 -23.89
C ALA A 74 -1.82 16.92 -22.54
N GLN A 75 -1.46 16.03 -21.61
CA GLN A 75 -2.12 15.88 -20.31
C GLN A 75 -1.10 15.83 -19.17
N PRO A 76 -0.62 16.99 -18.68
CA PRO A 76 0.39 17.04 -17.63
C PRO A 76 -0.05 16.45 -16.29
N GLY A 77 -1.36 16.27 -16.08
CA GLY A 77 -1.91 15.65 -14.85
C GLY A 77 -1.83 14.13 -14.81
N VAL A 78 -1.48 13.45 -15.91
CA VAL A 78 -1.39 11.99 -15.98
C VAL A 78 0.04 11.59 -16.32
N PRO A 79 0.70 10.75 -15.52
CA PRO A 79 2.09 10.39 -15.77
C PRO A 79 2.22 9.59 -17.07
N CYS A 80 3.30 9.83 -17.81
CA CYS A 80 3.48 9.32 -19.17
C CYS A 80 3.32 7.80 -19.30
N TRP A 81 3.74 7.05 -18.29
CA TRP A 81 3.69 5.59 -18.29
C TRP A 81 2.25 5.06 -18.27
N GLN A 82 1.26 5.81 -17.78
CA GLN A 82 -0.15 5.40 -17.87
C GLN A 82 -0.65 5.42 -19.32
N PHE A 83 -0.24 6.39 -20.14
CA PHE A 83 -0.60 6.44 -21.57
C PHE A 83 0.02 5.30 -22.38
N PHE A 84 1.21 4.85 -21.98
CA PHE A 84 1.91 3.75 -22.66
C PHE A 84 1.59 2.37 -22.07
N ARG A 85 0.66 2.29 -21.10
CA ARG A 85 0.17 1.03 -20.54
C ARG A 85 -0.84 0.40 -21.50
N SER A 86 -0.71 -0.89 -21.75
CA SER A 86 -1.68 -1.64 -22.54
C SER A 86 -3.02 -1.75 -21.79
N LYS A 87 -4.10 -2.05 -22.52
CA LYS A 87 -5.40 -2.39 -21.92
C LYS A 87 -5.34 -3.64 -21.02
N SER A 88 -4.38 -4.53 -21.26
CA SER A 88 -4.10 -5.70 -20.40
C SER A 88 -3.27 -5.36 -19.16
N GLY A 89 -2.90 -4.09 -18.98
CA GLY A 89 -2.15 -3.61 -17.81
C GLY A 89 -0.64 -3.77 -17.92
N VAL A 90 -0.11 -4.20 -19.07
CA VAL A 90 1.31 -4.40 -19.33
C VAL A 90 1.95 -3.06 -19.71
N LEU A 91 3.10 -2.77 -19.11
CA LEU A 91 3.90 -1.60 -19.44
C LEU A 91 4.96 -1.97 -20.48
N ARG A 92 5.34 -1.01 -21.33
CA ARG A 92 6.48 -1.19 -22.24
C ARG A 92 7.79 -1.35 -21.45
N GLU A 93 8.71 -2.17 -21.95
CA GLU A 93 10.03 -2.37 -21.32
C GLU A 93 10.79 -1.07 -21.11
N ASP A 94 10.72 -0.15 -22.09
CA ASP A 94 11.31 1.20 -22.02
C ASP A 94 10.81 2.05 -20.83
N CYS A 95 9.62 1.72 -20.30
CA CYS A 95 9.02 2.39 -19.16
C CYS A 95 9.40 1.72 -17.85
N LEU A 96 9.62 0.39 -17.82
CA LEU A 96 10.01 -0.35 -16.62
C LEU A 96 11.37 0.11 -16.06
N ASN A 97 12.27 0.56 -16.95
CA ASN A 97 13.59 1.09 -16.60
C ASN A 97 13.65 2.62 -16.57
N CYS A 98 12.53 3.31 -16.79
CA CYS A 98 12.48 4.77 -16.80
C CYS A 98 12.49 5.33 -15.37
N GLU A 99 13.35 6.31 -15.09
CA GLU A 99 13.41 6.98 -13.78
C GLU A 99 12.07 7.59 -13.38
N VAL A 100 11.32 8.16 -14.33
CA VAL A 100 9.99 8.73 -14.09
C VAL A 100 9.00 7.68 -13.55
N PHE A 101 9.11 6.42 -14.01
CA PHE A 101 8.27 5.33 -13.51
C PHE A 101 8.79 4.79 -12.18
N ARG A 102 10.11 4.65 -12.03
CA ARG A 102 10.73 4.16 -10.78
C ARG A 102 10.57 5.12 -9.59
N GLN A 103 10.48 6.40 -9.88
CA GLN A 103 10.21 7.45 -8.88
C GLN A 103 8.72 7.75 -8.74
N ALA A 104 7.86 7.08 -9.52
CA ALA A 104 6.42 7.26 -9.39
C ALA A 104 5.95 6.70 -8.04
N SER A 105 5.29 7.55 -7.27
CA SER A 105 4.55 7.12 -6.09
C SER A 105 3.38 6.23 -6.48
N VAL A 106 3.11 5.24 -5.64
CA VAL A 106 1.96 4.35 -5.81
C VAL A 106 0.70 5.21 -5.74
N PRO A 107 -0.22 5.11 -6.71
CA PRO A 107 -1.48 5.86 -6.65
C PRO A 107 -2.22 5.49 -5.37
N VAL A 108 -2.53 6.49 -4.56
CA VAL A 108 -3.43 6.35 -3.42
C VAL A 108 -4.83 6.19 -4.01
N PHE A 109 -5.43 5.01 -3.84
CA PHE A 109 -6.82 4.80 -4.18
C PHE A 109 -7.67 5.53 -3.13
N ILE A 110 -8.17 6.71 -3.47
CA ILE A 110 -9.17 7.47 -2.70
C ILE A 110 -10.55 6.98 -3.09
#